data_AF-A0A2L2WQ75-F1
#
_entry.id   AF-A0A2L2WQ75-F1
#
_cell.length_a   1.000
_cell.length_b   1.000
_cell.length_c   1.000
_cell.angle_alpha   90.00
_cell.angle_beta   90.00
_cell.angle_gamma   90.00
#
_symmetry.space_group_name_H-M   'P 1'
#
loop_
_entity.id
_entity.type
_entity.pdbx_description
1 polymer ?
#
loop_
_entity_poly.entity_id
_entity_poly.type
_entity_poly.pdbx_seq_one_letter_code
_entity_poly.pdbx_strand_id
1 'polypeptide(L)'
;MATMILRDNTKYSSSDKLGEYLSFNNIANRKISDLLDDRGNDLLIYPHSFSRCEDEMGSQYLFSLQINWKENKCTKAVLETGNMVGFIGMNGQSVSIHSRFSKNTEDFFLHYMLQKVLCINVVSLSHGTANEQIFNSLLYLFPKLLKEALAQGLYKEYQRDEYNDANVRGTIDINRHLKTNLPFNGVKPKTRCMNFEKSVK
;
A
#
# COMPACT_ATOMS: atom_id res chain seq x y z
N MET A 1 -10.14 21.14 -1.00
CA MET A 1 -10.52 19.99 -0.13
C MET A 1 -10.26 20.40 1.31
N ALA A 2 -11.17 20.12 2.24
CA ALA A 2 -10.93 20.39 3.65
C ALA A 2 -9.98 19.33 4.20
N THR A 3 -8.85 19.75 4.76
CA THR A 3 -7.87 18.87 5.39
C THR A 3 -7.98 19.00 6.90
N MET A 4 -8.31 17.89 7.57
CA MET A 4 -8.29 17.83 9.04
C MET A 4 -6.92 17.36 9.51
N ILE A 5 -6.31 18.08 10.45
CA ILE A 5 -5.03 17.71 11.06
C ILE A 5 -5.32 17.16 12.45
N LEU A 6 -4.93 15.90 12.68
CA LEU A 6 -4.97 15.22 13.97
C LEU A 6 -3.56 14.89 14.44
N ARG A 7 -3.41 14.48 15.69
CA ARG A 7 -2.17 13.97 16.27
C ARG A 7 -2.37 12.51 16.64
N ASP A 8 -1.34 11.69 16.54
CA ASP A 8 -1.35 10.30 16.95
C ASP A 8 -1.56 10.17 18.47
N ASN A 9 -2.15 9.03 18.89
CA ASN A 9 -2.40 8.68 20.28
C ASN A 9 -3.00 9.84 21.11
N THR A 10 -3.98 10.54 20.54
CA THR A 10 -4.58 11.75 21.10
C THR A 10 -6.11 11.66 21.06
N LYS A 11 -6.73 12.11 22.16
CA LYS A 11 -8.19 12.13 22.32
C LYS A 11 -8.75 13.51 22.03
N TYR A 12 -9.77 13.55 21.18
CA TYR A 12 -10.48 14.74 20.77
C TYR A 12 -11.95 14.63 21.18
N SER A 13 -12.41 15.54 22.04
CA SER A 13 -13.83 15.68 22.35
C SER A 13 -14.31 17.05 21.93
N SER A 14 -15.20 17.11 20.94
CA SER A 14 -15.81 18.36 20.50
C SER A 14 -17.25 18.11 20.06
N SER A 15 -18.17 18.96 20.52
CA SER A 15 -19.56 18.99 20.03
C SER A 15 -19.67 19.58 18.63
N ASP A 16 -18.72 20.43 18.24
CA ASP A 16 -18.87 21.30 17.07
C ASP A 16 -18.38 20.63 15.78
N LYS A 17 -17.51 19.61 15.90
CA LYS A 17 -16.93 18.85 14.78
C LYS A 17 -17.63 17.52 14.48
N LEU A 18 -18.90 17.41 14.87
CA LEU A 18 -19.64 16.16 14.82
C LEU A 18 -19.78 15.59 13.41
N GLY A 19 -20.04 16.43 12.40
CA GLY A 19 -20.12 16.01 11.00
C GLY A 19 -18.80 15.49 10.42
N GLU A 20 -17.67 16.08 10.83
CA GLU A 20 -16.33 15.63 10.43
C GLU A 20 -16.05 14.24 11.04
N TYR A 21 -16.32 14.06 12.34
CA TYR A 21 -16.05 12.78 13.00
C TYR A 21 -16.92 11.63 12.50
N LEU A 22 -18.17 11.89 12.13
CA LEU A 22 -19.06 10.89 11.56
C LEU A 22 -18.56 10.36 10.20
N SER A 23 -17.78 11.15 9.47
CA SER A 23 -17.19 10.71 8.20
C SER A 23 -16.20 9.55 8.38
N PHE A 24 -15.65 9.37 9.59
CA PHE A 24 -14.75 8.26 9.94
C PHE A 24 -15.47 6.99 10.37
N ASN A 25 -16.80 6.99 10.50
CA ASN A 25 -17.52 5.85 11.07
C ASN A 25 -17.29 4.53 10.31
N ASN A 26 -16.96 4.59 9.01
CA ASN A 26 -16.67 3.42 8.19
C ASN A 26 -15.34 2.72 8.55
N ILE A 27 -14.37 3.48 9.07
CA ILE A 27 -13.01 2.99 9.40
C ILE A 27 -12.80 2.93 10.92
N ALA A 28 -13.52 3.75 11.68
CA ALA A 28 -13.42 3.79 13.13
C ALA A 28 -13.85 2.46 13.77
N ASN A 29 -13.24 2.14 14.90
CA ASN A 29 -13.47 0.94 15.71
C ASN A 29 -13.22 -0.38 14.95
N ARG A 30 -12.51 -0.34 13.83
CA ARG A 30 -12.07 -1.53 13.08
C ARG A 30 -10.59 -1.76 13.30
N LYS A 31 -10.22 -3.02 13.54
CA LYS A 31 -8.81 -3.40 13.72
C LYS A 31 -8.05 -3.14 12.43
N ILE A 32 -6.78 -2.78 12.55
CA ILE A 32 -5.94 -2.51 11.41
C ILE A 32 -5.74 -3.78 10.55
N SER A 33 -5.64 -4.96 11.17
CA SER A 33 -5.61 -6.24 10.44
C SER A 33 -6.81 -6.39 9.50
N ASP A 34 -8.00 -6.09 10.02
CA ASP A 34 -9.26 -6.27 9.30
C ASP A 34 -9.41 -5.24 8.18
N LEU A 35 -8.80 -4.05 8.34
CA LEU A 35 -8.76 -3.01 7.31
C LEU A 35 -7.83 -3.38 6.15
N LEU A 36 -6.77 -4.15 6.40
CA LEU A 36 -5.83 -4.61 5.37
C LEU A 36 -6.32 -5.81 4.58
N ASP A 37 -7.08 -6.72 5.22
CA ASP A 37 -7.60 -7.93 4.58
C ASP A 37 -8.80 -7.65 3.65
N ASP A 38 -9.45 -6.49 3.82
CA ASP A 38 -10.54 -6.02 2.97
C ASP A 38 -10.03 -5.69 1.55
N ARG A 39 -10.40 -6.55 0.58
CA ARG A 39 -10.01 -6.48 -0.84
C ARG A 39 -10.51 -5.26 -1.63
N GLY A 40 -10.88 -4.17 -0.96
CA GLY A 40 -11.33 -2.91 -1.55
C GLY A 40 -10.78 -1.65 -0.89
N ASN A 41 -9.88 -1.77 0.09
CA ASN A 41 -9.26 -0.62 0.73
C ASN A 41 -7.90 -0.30 0.07
N ASP A 42 -7.77 0.89 -0.50
CA ASP A 42 -6.50 1.42 -1.02
C ASP A 42 -5.60 1.95 0.13
N LEU A 43 -5.52 1.19 1.23
CA LEU A 43 -4.78 1.59 2.43
C LEU A 43 -3.39 0.98 2.41
N LEU A 44 -2.37 1.84 2.34
CA LEU A 44 -0.98 1.43 2.46
C LEU A 44 -0.51 1.59 3.91
N ILE A 45 -0.26 0.47 4.59
CA ILE A 45 0.31 0.47 5.94
C ILE A 45 1.69 -0.19 5.89
N TYR A 46 2.63 0.44 6.58
CA TYR A 46 3.97 -0.11 6.78
C TYR A 46 4.24 -0.32 8.27
N PRO A 47 4.74 -1.50 8.69
CA PRO A 47 5.00 -2.69 7.86
C PRO A 47 3.71 -3.36 7.38
N HIS A 48 3.76 -3.98 6.19
CA HIS A 48 2.58 -4.65 5.58
C HIS A 48 2.17 -5.91 6.37
N SER A 49 3.08 -6.52 7.12
CA SER A 49 2.79 -7.65 7.99
C SER A 49 3.13 -7.30 9.43
N PHE A 50 2.17 -7.50 10.32
CA PHE A 50 2.37 -7.37 11.77
C PHE A 50 2.94 -8.63 12.42
N SER A 51 3.25 -9.68 11.66
CA SER A 51 3.80 -10.93 12.21
C SER A 51 5.15 -10.78 12.93
N ARG A 52 5.88 -9.70 12.64
CA ARG A 52 7.18 -9.36 13.26
C ARG A 52 7.08 -8.25 14.30
N CYS A 53 5.86 -7.76 14.55
CA CYS A 53 5.57 -6.68 15.48
C CYS A 53 5.21 -7.30 16.85
N GLU A 54 6.04 -7.08 17.87
CA GLU A 54 5.79 -7.58 19.23
C GLU A 54 4.67 -6.80 19.95
N ASP A 55 4.29 -5.65 19.41
CA ASP A 55 3.39 -4.66 20.00
C ASP A 55 1.91 -4.82 19.59
N GLU A 56 1.56 -5.99 19.03
CA GLU A 56 0.20 -6.35 18.58
C GLU A 56 -0.48 -5.26 17.73
N MET A 57 0.28 -4.46 16.97
CA MET A 57 -0.24 -3.29 16.22
C MET A 57 -1.43 -3.62 15.31
N GLY A 58 -1.51 -4.84 14.78
CA GLY A 58 -2.64 -5.27 13.97
C GLY A 58 -3.98 -5.28 14.71
N SER A 59 -3.97 -5.47 16.05
CA SER A 59 -5.18 -5.48 16.88
C SER A 59 -5.68 -4.09 17.26
N GLN A 60 -4.85 -3.07 17.05
CA GLN A 60 -5.17 -1.69 17.39
C GLN A 60 -6.14 -1.08 16.36
N TYR A 61 -6.77 0.01 16.76
CA TYR A 61 -7.67 0.79 15.91
C TYR A 61 -6.93 1.99 15.33
N LEU A 62 -7.16 2.29 14.05
CA LEU A 62 -6.68 3.53 13.45
C LEU A 62 -7.39 4.75 14.08
N PHE A 63 -8.71 4.64 14.22
CA PHE A 63 -9.55 5.59 14.92
C PHE A 63 -10.49 4.82 15.86
N SER A 64 -10.66 5.32 17.08
CA SER A 64 -11.72 4.91 18.00
C SER A 64 -12.72 6.05 18.07
N LEU A 65 -13.97 5.76 17.71
CA LEU A 65 -15.04 6.75 17.70
C LEU A 65 -16.14 6.32 18.69
N GLN A 66 -16.30 7.11 19.74
CA GLN A 66 -17.35 6.93 20.74
C GLN A 66 -18.37 8.05 20.59
N ILE A 67 -19.63 7.67 20.35
CA ILE A 67 -20.73 8.61 20.13
C ILE A 67 -21.74 8.44 21.25
N ASN A 68 -21.99 9.53 21.99
CA ASN A 68 -22.96 9.56 23.07
C ASN A 68 -24.27 10.17 22.56
N TRP A 69 -25.32 9.36 22.62
CA TRP A 69 -26.67 9.74 22.23
C TRP A 69 -27.51 10.01 23.47
N LYS A 70 -28.28 11.11 23.46
CA LYS A 70 -29.32 11.38 24.45
C LYS A 70 -30.60 11.76 23.73
N GLU A 71 -31.68 11.03 23.98
CA GLU A 71 -33.04 11.35 23.46
C GLU A 71 -33.06 11.69 21.95
N ASN A 72 -32.47 10.81 21.12
CA ASN A 72 -32.32 10.97 19.66
C ASN A 72 -31.43 12.12 19.16
N LYS A 73 -30.72 12.83 20.03
CA LYS A 73 -29.69 13.80 19.63
C LYS A 73 -28.30 13.30 20.00
N CYS A 74 -27.39 13.35 19.05
CA CYS A 74 -25.98 13.15 19.34
C CYS A 74 -25.46 14.36 20.12
N THR A 75 -25.07 14.15 21.37
CA THR A 75 -24.66 15.23 22.28
C THR A 75 -23.15 15.39 22.35
N LYS A 76 -22.41 14.29 22.15
CA LYS A 76 -20.95 14.30 22.21
C LYS A 76 -20.36 13.21 21.34
N ALA A 77 -19.40 13.58 20.49
CA ALA A 77 -18.53 12.64 19.80
C ALA A 77 -17.12 12.76 20.35
N VAL A 78 -16.50 11.61 20.60
CA VAL A 78 -15.14 11.49 21.09
C VAL A 78 -14.38 10.66 20.07
N LEU A 79 -13.41 11.29 19.42
CA LEU A 79 -12.50 10.65 18.47
C LEU A 79 -11.15 10.47 19.14
N GLU A 80 -10.63 9.26 19.11
CA GLU A 80 -9.29 8.92 19.60
C GLU A 80 -8.49 8.31 18.45
N THR A 81 -7.30 8.83 18.21
CA THR A 81 -6.39 8.35 17.17
C THR A 81 -5.50 7.24 17.73
N GLY A 82 -5.23 6.22 16.91
CA GLY A 82 -4.24 5.19 17.24
C GLY A 82 -2.81 5.71 17.22
N ASN A 83 -1.85 4.81 17.47
CA ASN A 83 -0.42 5.11 17.44
C ASN A 83 0.15 5.00 16.01
N MET A 84 -0.43 5.76 15.08
CA MET A 84 -0.04 5.77 13.67
C MET A 84 0.06 7.19 13.14
N VAL A 85 1.04 7.42 12.27
CA VAL A 85 1.28 8.71 11.61
C VAL A 85 1.17 8.49 10.11
N GLY A 86 0.52 9.42 9.41
CA GLY A 86 0.24 9.26 7.99
C GLY A 86 -0.87 10.18 7.50
N PHE A 87 -1.26 9.97 6.26
CA PHE A 87 -2.35 10.70 5.63
C PHE A 87 -3.37 9.71 5.09
N ILE A 88 -4.65 10.09 5.13
CA ILE A 88 -5.77 9.24 4.71
C ILE A 88 -6.77 10.11 3.95
N GLY A 89 -7.14 9.70 2.74
CA GLY A 89 -8.22 10.32 1.98
C GLY A 89 -9.49 9.49 2.07
N MET A 90 -10.61 10.10 2.45
CA MET A 90 -11.92 9.45 2.53
C MET A 90 -13.02 10.40 2.09
N ASN A 91 -13.92 9.95 1.21
CA ASN A 91 -15.15 10.68 0.85
C ASN A 91 -14.92 12.16 0.45
N GLY A 92 -13.81 12.46 -0.23
CA GLY A 92 -13.43 13.83 -0.62
C GLY A 92 -12.86 14.71 0.50
N GLN A 93 -12.66 14.15 1.70
CA GLN A 93 -11.93 14.75 2.82
C GLN A 93 -10.55 14.09 2.97
N SER A 94 -9.58 14.87 3.40
CA SER A 94 -8.23 14.37 3.72
C SER A 94 -7.93 14.58 5.19
N VAL A 95 -7.40 13.55 5.84
CA VAL A 95 -6.91 13.62 7.22
C VAL A 95 -5.42 13.40 7.22
N SER A 96 -4.70 14.29 7.89
CA SER A 96 -3.29 14.09 8.21
C SER A 96 -3.16 13.83 9.70
N ILE A 97 -2.62 12.67 10.06
CA ILE A 97 -2.29 12.31 11.45
C ILE A 97 -0.81 12.60 11.64
N HIS A 98 -0.53 13.64 12.40
CA HIS A 98 0.82 14.07 12.73
C HIS A 98 1.33 13.40 14.01
N SER A 99 2.63 13.37 14.20
CA SER A 99 3.18 12.98 15.50
C SER A 99 2.83 14.02 16.57
N ARG A 100 2.41 13.56 17.76
CA ARG A 100 2.21 14.37 18.96
C ARG A 100 3.49 15.03 19.46
N PHE A 101 4.64 14.54 19.02
CA PHE A 101 5.96 15.10 19.31
C PHE A 101 6.33 16.24 18.35
N SER A 102 5.58 16.44 17.26
CA SER A 102 5.76 17.58 16.38
C SER A 102 5.26 18.87 17.05
N LYS A 103 6.14 19.89 17.10
CA LYS A 103 5.82 21.21 17.67
C LYS A 103 5.41 22.23 16.61
N ASN A 104 5.81 22.00 15.37
CA ASN A 104 5.59 22.94 14.27
C ASN A 104 4.27 22.67 13.53
N THR A 105 3.86 23.63 12.72
CA THR A 105 2.70 23.51 11.83
C THR A 105 2.91 22.45 10.75
N GLU A 106 4.15 22.22 10.34
CA GLU A 106 4.53 21.16 9.41
C GLU A 106 5.12 19.96 10.16
N ASP A 107 4.63 18.76 9.83
CA ASP A 107 5.13 17.53 10.43
C ASP A 107 6.10 16.81 9.49
N PHE A 108 7.38 16.89 9.82
CA PHE A 108 8.45 16.16 9.14
C PHE A 108 8.76 14.81 9.78
N PHE A 109 8.06 14.42 10.84
CA PHE A 109 8.36 13.21 11.60
C PHE A 109 8.29 11.95 10.73
N LEU A 110 7.19 11.77 10.00
CA LEU A 110 7.02 10.63 9.10
C LEU A 110 8.12 10.59 8.04
N HIS A 111 8.42 11.73 7.42
CA HIS A 111 9.47 11.85 6.42
C HIS A 111 10.84 11.45 6.98
N TYR A 112 11.18 11.99 8.15
CA TYR A 112 12.41 11.69 8.85
C TYR A 112 12.52 10.20 9.22
N MET A 113 11.43 9.61 9.72
CA MET A 113 11.37 8.19 10.07
C MET A 113 11.60 7.32 8.82
N LEU A 114 10.92 7.60 7.71
CA LEU A 114 11.10 6.85 6.47
C LEU A 114 12.54 6.98 5.95
N GLN A 115 13.12 8.18 5.95
CA GLN A 115 14.49 8.39 5.49
C GLN A 115 15.53 7.68 6.37
N LYS A 116 15.42 7.79 7.70
CA LYS A 116 16.42 7.28 8.65
C LYS A 116 16.26 5.79 8.92
N VAL A 117 15.05 5.30 9.13
CA VAL A 117 14.79 3.89 9.51
C VAL A 117 14.89 2.95 8.31
N LEU A 118 14.45 3.39 7.12
CA LEU A 118 14.54 2.55 5.93
C LEU A 118 15.94 2.55 5.31
N CYS A 119 16.88 3.36 5.82
CA CYS A 119 18.29 3.43 5.41
C CYS A 119 18.49 3.62 3.90
N ILE A 120 17.62 4.40 3.26
CA ILE A 120 17.73 4.63 1.82
C ILE A 120 18.52 5.89 1.60
N ASN A 121 19.69 5.73 0.99
CA ASN A 121 20.51 6.83 0.51
C ASN A 121 19.89 7.40 -0.78
N VAL A 122 18.65 7.88 -0.71
CA VAL A 122 18.05 8.58 -1.84
C VAL A 122 18.73 9.94 -1.90
N VAL A 123 19.52 10.16 -2.95
CA VAL A 123 20.15 11.45 -3.24
C VAL A 123 19.05 12.53 -3.17
N SER A 124 19.32 13.56 -2.36
CA SER A 124 18.45 14.69 -1.99
C SER A 124 17.18 14.85 -2.85
N LEU A 125 16.03 14.38 -2.36
CA LEU A 125 14.74 14.83 -2.90
C LEU A 125 14.39 16.17 -2.27
N SER A 126 14.31 17.21 -3.09
CA SER A 126 13.72 18.50 -2.72
C SER A 126 12.27 18.27 -2.30
N HIS A 127 11.91 18.70 -1.08
CA HIS A 127 10.56 18.55 -0.55
C HIS A 127 9.57 19.45 -1.30
N GLY A 128 8.63 18.83 -2.01
CA GLY A 128 7.53 19.52 -2.66
C GLY A 128 6.33 19.74 -1.73
N THR A 129 5.44 20.65 -2.16
CA THR A 129 4.24 21.10 -1.45
C THR A 129 3.26 19.95 -1.11
N ALA A 130 2.26 20.21 -0.25
CA ALA A 130 1.41 19.23 0.43
C ALA A 130 0.83 18.07 -0.42
N ASN A 131 0.59 18.26 -1.72
CA ASN A 131 0.09 17.20 -2.62
C ASN A 131 1.19 16.20 -3.09
N GLU A 132 2.46 16.53 -2.91
CA GLU A 132 3.61 15.70 -3.31
C GLU A 132 4.14 14.83 -2.16
N GLN A 133 3.61 14.99 -0.94
CA GLN A 133 4.09 14.28 0.25
C GLN A 133 3.89 12.76 0.15
N ILE A 134 2.75 12.31 -0.40
CA ILE A 134 2.43 10.89 -0.62
C ILE A 134 3.45 10.23 -1.56
N PHE A 135 3.70 10.87 -2.70
CA PHE A 135 4.64 10.39 -3.71
C PHE A 135 6.07 10.34 -3.15
N ASN A 136 6.47 11.37 -2.39
CA ASN A 136 7.75 11.38 -1.70
C ASN A 136 7.86 10.21 -0.69
N SER A 137 6.80 9.92 0.09
CA SER A 137 6.78 8.79 1.03
C SER A 137 6.89 7.43 0.34
N LEU A 138 6.17 7.22 -0.77
CA LEU A 138 6.24 5.97 -1.56
C LEU A 138 7.63 5.74 -2.15
N LEU A 139 8.32 6.81 -2.59
CA LEU A 139 9.70 6.71 -3.09
C LEU A 139 10.67 6.20 -2.02
N TYR A 140 10.44 6.51 -0.74
CA TYR A 140 11.19 5.90 0.35
C TYR A 140 10.75 4.47 0.66
N LEU A 141 9.54 4.04 0.34
CA LEU A 141 9.15 2.66 0.62
C LEU A 141 9.61 1.69 -0.48
N PHE A 142 9.63 2.16 -1.73
CA PHE A 142 9.85 1.34 -2.91
C PHE A 142 11.17 0.56 -2.89
N PRO A 143 12.36 1.16 -2.64
CA PRO A 143 13.62 0.41 -2.65
C PRO A 143 13.66 -0.71 -1.62
N LYS A 144 13.02 -0.50 -0.46
CA LYS A 144 12.92 -1.54 0.56
C LYS A 144 12.03 -2.70 0.10
N LEU A 145 10.82 -2.39 -0.37
CA LEU A 145 9.90 -3.42 -0.86
C LEU A 145 10.48 -4.18 -2.05
N LEU A 146 11.15 -3.47 -2.97
CA LEU A 146 11.85 -4.08 -4.09
C LEU A 146 12.95 -5.03 -3.62
N LYS A 147 13.76 -4.62 -2.62
CA LYS A 147 14.81 -5.48 -2.05
C LYS A 147 14.22 -6.73 -1.40
N GLU A 148 13.11 -6.60 -0.66
CA GLU A 148 12.42 -7.73 -0.05
C GLU A 148 11.82 -8.68 -1.10
N ALA A 149 11.21 -8.15 -2.16
CA ALA A 149 10.70 -8.94 -3.27
C ALA A 149 11.83 -9.67 -4.02
N LEU A 150 12.94 -8.99 -4.31
CA LEU A 150 14.10 -9.60 -4.98
C LEU A 150 14.76 -10.68 -4.13
N ALA A 151 14.72 -10.56 -2.79
CA ALA A 151 15.22 -11.60 -1.89
C ALA A 151 14.43 -12.92 -1.96
N GLN A 152 13.16 -12.87 -2.40
CA GLN A 152 12.35 -14.07 -2.66
C GLN A 152 12.71 -14.73 -4.01
N GLY A 153 13.44 -14.01 -4.87
CA GLY A 153 13.87 -14.45 -6.19
C GLY A 153 13.35 -13.53 -7.30
N LEU A 154 14.01 -13.57 -8.46
CA LEU A 154 13.53 -12.85 -9.63
C LEU A 154 12.16 -13.41 -10.05
N TYR A 155 11.21 -12.51 -10.30
CA TYR A 155 9.90 -12.88 -10.84
C TYR A 155 10.08 -13.59 -12.19
N LYS A 156 9.41 -14.73 -12.37
CA LYS A 156 9.40 -15.50 -13.61
C LYS A 156 7.98 -15.91 -13.93
N GLU A 157 7.58 -15.66 -15.17
CA GLU A 157 6.25 -16.05 -15.66
C GLU A 157 6.43 -17.04 -16.81
N TYR A 158 5.58 -18.08 -16.84
CA TYR A 158 5.52 -18.98 -17.98
C TYR A 158 4.86 -18.26 -19.16
N GLN A 159 5.60 -18.08 -20.24
CA GLN A 159 5.04 -17.57 -21.48
C GLN A 159 4.88 -18.71 -22.47
N ARG A 160 3.72 -18.70 -23.13
CA ARG A 160 3.47 -19.59 -24.25
C ARG A 160 3.91 -18.87 -25.52
N ASP A 161 5.20 -19.00 -25.79
CA ASP A 161 5.74 -18.63 -27.09
C ASP A 161 5.73 -19.84 -28.01
N GLU A 162 5.50 -19.59 -29.30
CA GLU A 162 5.49 -20.63 -30.31
C GLU A 162 6.55 -20.34 -31.38
N TYR A 163 7.63 -21.11 -31.38
CA TYR A 163 8.74 -20.97 -32.33
C TYR A 163 8.77 -22.13 -33.32
N ASN A 164 9.40 -21.97 -34.48
CA ASN A 164 9.74 -23.07 -35.40
C ASN A 164 11.28 -23.20 -35.40
N ASP A 165 11.84 -24.13 -34.63
CA ASP A 165 13.28 -24.27 -34.34
C ASP A 165 13.72 -25.75 -34.43
N ALA A 166 14.96 -26.05 -34.78
CA ALA A 166 15.47 -27.42 -34.78
C ALA A 166 15.53 -28.02 -33.36
N ASN A 167 15.75 -27.18 -32.35
CA ASN A 167 15.85 -27.61 -30.95
C ASN A 167 14.46 -27.71 -30.29
N VAL A 168 13.91 -28.92 -30.21
CA VAL A 168 12.59 -29.18 -29.63
C VAL A 168 12.60 -29.01 -28.10
N ARG A 169 11.65 -28.22 -27.58
CA ARG A 169 11.32 -28.13 -26.15
C ARG A 169 9.81 -27.93 -25.97
N GLY A 170 9.23 -28.60 -24.98
CA GLY A 170 7.81 -28.52 -24.64
C GLY A 170 6.88 -29.22 -25.65
N THR A 171 5.61 -28.80 -25.71
CA THR A 171 4.57 -29.46 -26.52
C THR A 171 4.74 -29.14 -28.01
N ILE A 172 4.56 -30.12 -28.89
CA ILE A 172 4.61 -29.93 -30.35
C ILE A 172 3.18 -29.77 -30.87
N ASP A 173 2.90 -28.69 -31.60
CA ASP A 173 1.67 -28.59 -32.40
C ASP A 173 1.85 -29.35 -33.72
N ILE A 174 1.27 -30.55 -33.78
CA ILE A 174 1.35 -31.46 -34.93
C ILE A 174 0.64 -30.87 -36.15
N ASN A 175 -0.51 -30.21 -35.95
CA ASN A 175 -1.27 -29.61 -37.05
C ASN A 175 -0.48 -28.50 -37.72
N ARG A 176 0.20 -27.66 -36.91
CA ARG A 176 1.09 -26.62 -37.42
C ARG A 176 2.31 -27.22 -38.11
N HIS A 177 2.92 -28.25 -37.53
CA HIS A 177 4.11 -28.88 -38.11
C HIS A 177 3.85 -29.47 -39.49
N LEU A 178 2.75 -30.21 -39.67
CA LEU A 178 2.38 -30.82 -40.96
C LEU A 178 2.05 -29.79 -42.04
N LYS A 179 1.52 -28.63 -41.67
CA LYS A 179 1.19 -27.54 -42.61
C LYS A 179 2.42 -26.73 -43.03
N THR A 180 3.33 -26.46 -42.10
CA THR A 180 4.40 -25.47 -42.30
C THR A 180 5.75 -26.11 -42.67
N ASN A 181 6.03 -27.32 -42.16
CA ASN A 181 7.32 -27.97 -42.39
C ASN A 181 7.17 -29.08 -43.44
N LEU A 182 7.70 -28.81 -44.63
CA LEU A 182 7.88 -29.84 -45.67
C LEU A 182 8.87 -30.91 -45.16
N PRO A 183 8.65 -32.19 -45.50
CA PRO A 183 9.62 -33.23 -45.14
C PRO A 183 10.99 -32.84 -45.68
N PHE A 184 12.04 -33.06 -44.87
CA PHE A 184 13.46 -32.73 -45.12
C PHE A 184 13.94 -31.31 -44.76
N ASN A 185 13.09 -30.41 -44.26
CA ASN A 185 13.54 -29.19 -43.57
C ASN A 185 13.46 -29.39 -42.06
N GLY A 186 14.61 -29.54 -41.39
CA GLY A 186 14.76 -29.98 -39.99
C GLY A 186 14.24 -29.04 -38.89
N VAL A 187 13.13 -28.33 -39.11
CA VAL A 187 12.57 -27.35 -38.18
C VAL A 187 11.30 -27.91 -37.53
N LYS A 188 11.23 -27.85 -36.20
CA LYS A 188 10.12 -28.39 -35.39
C LYS A 188 9.61 -27.32 -34.42
N PRO A 189 8.31 -27.31 -34.08
CA PRO A 189 7.81 -26.24 -33.23
C PRO A 189 8.16 -26.46 -31.75
N LYS A 190 8.58 -25.40 -31.07
CA LYS A 190 8.81 -25.31 -29.62
C LYS A 190 7.58 -24.68 -28.97
N THR A 191 7.14 -25.17 -27.80
CA THR A 191 6.07 -24.50 -27.06
C THR A 191 6.37 -24.42 -25.56
N ARG A 192 6.28 -23.20 -25.03
CA ARG A 192 6.58 -22.72 -23.67
C ARG A 192 8.06 -22.42 -23.40
N CYS A 193 8.32 -21.16 -23.07
CA CYS A 193 9.60 -20.67 -22.61
C CYS A 193 9.41 -19.85 -21.33
N MET A 194 10.36 -19.96 -20.41
CA MET A 194 10.38 -19.15 -19.20
C MET A 194 11.15 -17.87 -19.52
N ASN A 195 10.45 -16.74 -19.54
CA ASN A 195 11.04 -15.46 -19.92
C ASN A 195 11.33 -14.63 -18.66
N PHE A 196 12.52 -14.03 -18.64
CA PHE A 196 13.02 -13.21 -17.53
C PHE A 196 12.87 -11.71 -17.78
N GLU A 197 12.62 -11.32 -19.03
CA GLU A 197 12.47 -9.93 -19.47
C GLU A 197 10.98 -9.60 -19.60
N LYS A 198 10.36 -9.18 -18.52
CA LYS A 198 9.03 -8.54 -18.57
C LYS A 198 8.94 -7.35 -17.64
N SER A 199 8.19 -6.34 -18.06
CA SER A 199 7.65 -5.30 -17.19
C SER A 199 6.58 -5.91 -16.29
N VAL A 200 6.70 -5.73 -14.98
CA VAL A 200 5.64 -6.05 -14.02
C VAL A 200 4.44 -5.15 -14.38
N LYS A 201 3.28 -5.76 -14.66
CA LYS A 201 2.04 -5.05 -14.99
C LYS A 201 1.32 -4.56 -13.74
#